data_AF-A0A448ML42-F1
#
_entry.id   AF-A0A448ML42-F1
#
_cell.length_a   1.000
_cell.length_b   1.000
_cell.length_c   1.000
_cell.angle_alpha   90.00
_cell.angle_beta   90.00
_cell.angle_gamma   90.00
#
_symmetry.space_group_name_H-M   'P 1'
#
loop_
_entity.id
_entity.type
_entity.pdbx_description
1 polymer ?
#
loop_
_entity_poly.entity_id
_entity_poly.type
_entity_poly.pdbx_seq_one_letter_code
_entity_poly.pdbx_strand_id
1 'polypeptide(L)'
;MKFVGFHLIDPLPFAPKKNECLNEERLNRLSQDLTSAYLALGYVYNPFQFEDDGSGKLTMRVTEGKVSLLSSNSERLNFTMLFPNILGKPLNIKDLDQALDQANKMPGSKVSVDVLPTKNGEIELSFVNEENLV
;
A
#
# COMPACT_ATOMS: atom_id res chain seq x y z
N MET A 1 -24.12 -2.52 -5.82
CA MET A 1 -22.70 -2.72 -5.51
C MET A 1 -22.46 -2.40 -4.05
N LYS A 2 -21.52 -3.08 -3.39
CA LYS A 2 -21.10 -2.84 -2.01
C LYS A 2 -19.60 -2.57 -1.98
N PHE A 3 -19.15 -1.61 -1.16
CA PHE A 3 -17.73 -1.37 -0.90
C PHE A 3 -17.36 -1.89 0.49
N VAL A 4 -16.21 -2.57 0.60
CA VAL A 4 -15.74 -3.15 1.86
C VAL A 4 -14.23 -2.90 2.02
N GLY A 5 -13.80 -2.52 3.23
CA GLY A 5 -12.39 -2.34 3.56
C GLY A 5 -11.84 -0.94 3.27
N PHE A 6 -12.66 -0.01 2.78
CA PHE A 6 -12.27 1.37 2.52
C PHE A 6 -12.32 2.18 3.81
N HIS A 7 -11.16 2.47 4.41
CA HIS A 7 -11.04 3.33 5.59
C HIS A 7 -10.23 4.60 5.31
N LEU A 8 -9.39 4.59 4.27
CA LEU A 8 -8.50 5.69 3.91
C LEU A 8 -9.13 6.69 2.92
N ILE A 9 -10.14 6.27 2.16
CA ILE A 9 -10.88 7.11 1.22
C ILE A 9 -12.38 6.83 1.28
N ASP A 10 -13.20 7.80 0.83
CA ASP A 10 -14.61 7.57 0.54
C ASP A 10 -14.78 7.01 -0.89
N PRO A 11 -15.29 5.77 -1.07
CA PRO A 11 -15.49 5.18 -2.37
C PRO A 11 -16.80 5.62 -3.06
N LEU A 12 -17.74 6.24 -2.34
CA LEU A 12 -19.07 6.54 -2.86
C LEU A 12 -19.08 7.47 -4.08
N PRO A 13 -18.19 8.47 -4.21
CA PRO A 13 -18.12 9.30 -5.42
C PRO A 13 -17.80 8.52 -6.70
N PHE A 14 -17.18 7.34 -6.58
CA PHE A 14 -16.82 6.48 -7.71
C PHE A 14 -17.89 5.42 -8.02
N ALA A 15 -18.90 5.31 -7.16
CA ALA A 15 -19.93 4.29 -7.25
C ALA A 15 -20.64 4.32 -8.61
N PRO A 16 -20.94 3.16 -9.20
CA PRO A 16 -21.80 3.09 -10.36
C PRO A 16 -23.16 3.72 -10.11
N LYS A 17 -23.75 4.31 -11.15
CA LYS A 17 -25.08 4.90 -11.09
C LYS A 17 -26.12 3.79 -10.87
N LYS A 18 -27.27 4.18 -10.30
CA LYS A 18 -28.41 3.28 -10.17
C LYS A 18 -28.80 2.74 -11.55
N ASN A 19 -28.95 1.42 -11.65
CA ASN A 19 -29.28 0.68 -12.88
C ASN A 19 -28.20 0.71 -13.98
N GLU A 20 -26.96 1.11 -13.66
CA GLU A 20 -25.84 0.98 -14.59
C GLU A 20 -25.42 -0.50 -14.73
N CYS A 21 -25.31 -0.99 -15.97
CA CYS A 21 -24.74 -2.31 -16.23
C CYS A 21 -23.22 -2.28 -16.05
N LEU A 22 -22.69 -3.21 -15.26
CA LEU A 22 -21.26 -3.32 -14.97
C LEU A 22 -20.64 -4.38 -15.87
N ASN A 23 -20.02 -3.94 -16.96
CA ASN A 23 -19.13 -4.77 -17.76
C ASN A 23 -17.68 -4.70 -17.24
N GLU A 24 -16.81 -5.54 -17.78
CA GLU A 24 -15.40 -5.60 -17.38
C GLU A 24 -14.69 -4.25 -17.54
N GLU A 25 -14.93 -3.54 -18.64
CA GLU A 25 -14.34 -2.23 -18.89
C GLU A 25 -14.70 -1.21 -17.81
N ARG A 26 -15.97 -1.16 -17.40
CA ARG A 26 -16.43 -0.25 -16.34
C ARG A 26 -15.83 -0.60 -14.98
N LEU A 27 -15.70 -1.89 -14.68
CA LEU A 27 -15.06 -2.38 -13.43
C LEU A 27 -13.57 -2.06 -13.41
N ASN A 28 -12.87 -2.21 -14.53
CA ASN A 28 -11.46 -1.85 -14.65
C ASN A 28 -11.25 -0.34 -14.45
N ARG A 29 -12.07 0.51 -15.06
CA ARG A 29 -12.02 1.97 -14.83
C ARG A 29 -12.28 2.31 -13.36
N LEU A 30 -13.25 1.65 -12.72
CA LEU A 30 -13.53 1.84 -11.30
C LEU A 30 -12.30 1.56 -10.43
N SER A 31 -11.62 0.45 -10.68
CA SER A 31 -10.38 0.11 -9.98
C SER A 31 -9.28 1.15 -10.22
N GLN A 32 -9.14 1.66 -11.45
CA GLN A 32 -8.15 2.68 -11.78
C GLN A 32 -8.44 4.03 -11.10
N ASP A 33 -9.69 4.47 -11.08
CA ASP A 33 -10.09 5.72 -10.43
C ASP A 33 -9.83 5.66 -8.93
N LEU A 34 -10.21 4.55 -8.29
CA LEU A 34 -9.96 4.33 -6.87
C LEU A 34 -8.45 4.23 -6.59
N THR A 35 -7.70 3.52 -7.42
CA THR A 35 -6.23 3.45 -7.31
C THR A 35 -5.62 4.86 -7.35
N SER A 36 -6.07 5.69 -8.29
CA SER A 36 -5.61 7.08 -8.42
C SER A 36 -5.94 7.92 -7.19
N ALA A 37 -7.11 7.71 -6.57
CA ALA A 37 -7.49 8.38 -5.33
C ALA A 37 -6.58 8.00 -4.15
N TYR A 38 -6.22 6.72 -4.00
CA TYR A 38 -5.25 6.27 -2.99
C TYR A 38 -3.86 6.86 -3.23
N LEU A 39 -3.40 6.85 -4.49
CA LEU A 39 -2.09 7.40 -4.87
C LEU A 39 -1.99 8.91 -4.63
N ALA A 40 -3.07 9.66 -4.87
CA ALA A 40 -3.12 11.10 -4.58
C ALA A 40 -2.89 11.42 -3.09
N LEU A 41 -3.24 10.48 -2.19
CA LEU A 41 -2.97 10.59 -0.75
C LEU A 41 -1.62 9.97 -0.34
N GLY A 42 -0.92 9.31 -1.27
CA GLY A 42 0.36 8.67 -1.06
C GLY A 42 0.31 7.20 -0.65
N TYR A 43 -0.87 6.56 -0.65
CA TYR A 43 -0.99 5.14 -0.31
C TYR A 43 -0.76 4.25 -1.54
N VAL A 44 0.27 3.40 -1.47
CA VAL A 44 0.80 2.71 -2.66
C VAL A 44 0.44 1.23 -2.78
N TYR A 45 -0.06 0.59 -1.70
CA TYR A 45 -0.39 -0.83 -1.69
C TYR A 45 -1.84 -1.07 -1.23
N ASN A 46 -2.77 -1.10 -2.19
CA ASN A 46 -4.21 -1.24 -1.94
C ASN A 46 -4.89 -2.13 -3.01
N PRO A 47 -4.59 -3.44 -3.07
CA PRO A 47 -5.20 -4.31 -4.06
C PRO A 47 -6.73 -4.41 -3.90
N PHE A 48 -7.43 -4.43 -5.03
CA PHE A 48 -8.89 -4.56 -5.10
C PHE A 48 -9.28 -5.97 -5.55
N GLN A 49 -10.40 -6.46 -5.02
CA GLN A 49 -11.02 -7.73 -5.39
C GLN A 49 -12.52 -7.52 -5.60
N PHE A 50 -13.03 -8.08 -6.69
CA PHE A 50 -14.47 -8.14 -6.96
C PHE A 50 -15.00 -9.51 -6.54
N GLU A 51 -16.04 -9.50 -5.71
CA GLU A 51 -16.70 -10.69 -5.18
C GLU A 51 -18.17 -10.66 -5.59
N ASP A 52 -18.68 -11.78 -6.11
CA ASP A 52 -20.10 -12.00 -6.34
C ASP A 52 -20.54 -13.21 -5.52
N ASP A 53 -21.55 -13.03 -4.68
CA ASP A 53 -22.13 -14.09 -3.84
C ASP A 53 -23.32 -14.79 -4.51
N GLY A 54 -23.59 -14.48 -5.79
CA GLY A 54 -24.71 -15.04 -6.54
C GLY A 54 -26.06 -14.39 -6.18
N SER A 55 -26.10 -13.42 -5.26
CA SER A 55 -27.32 -12.66 -4.94
C SER A 55 -27.62 -11.53 -5.93
N GLY A 56 -26.77 -11.37 -6.95
CA GLY A 56 -26.82 -10.25 -7.89
C GLY A 56 -26.25 -8.94 -7.31
N LYS A 57 -25.51 -9.01 -6.20
CA LYS A 57 -24.82 -7.88 -5.59
C LYS A 57 -23.30 -8.04 -5.67
N LEU A 58 -22.69 -7.30 -6.60
CA LEU A 58 -21.24 -7.19 -6.66
C LEU A 58 -20.68 -6.44 -5.44
N THR A 59 -19.71 -7.06 -4.77
CA THR A 59 -18.90 -6.44 -3.72
C THR A 59 -17.52 -6.11 -4.27
N MET A 60 -17.04 -4.91 -4.03
CA MET A 60 -15.65 -4.53 -4.24
C MET A 60 -14.99 -4.39 -2.87
N ARG A 61 -13.98 -5.23 -2.66
CA ARG A 61 -13.16 -5.21 -1.46
C ARG A 61 -11.82 -4.57 -1.80
N VAL A 62 -11.36 -3.69 -0.92
CA VAL A 62 -9.97 -3.24 -0.92
C VAL A 62 -9.26 -3.83 0.29
N THR A 63 -8.02 -4.23 0.09
CA THR A 63 -7.11 -4.56 1.19
C THR A 63 -6.13 -3.39 1.35
N GLU A 64 -6.36 -2.54 2.33
CA GLU A 64 -5.45 -1.45 2.67
C GLU A 64 -4.25 -2.03 3.43
N GLY A 65 -3.18 -2.35 2.69
CA GLY A 65 -2.07 -3.13 3.22
C GLY A 65 -1.31 -2.39 4.30
N LYS A 66 -1.21 -3.02 5.47
CA LYS A 66 -0.50 -2.50 6.64
C LYS A 66 0.89 -3.11 6.72
N VAL A 67 1.87 -2.31 7.12
CA VAL A 67 3.24 -2.79 7.35
C VAL A 67 3.23 -3.73 8.55
N SER A 68 3.60 -4.99 8.36
CA SER A 68 3.65 -5.99 9.44
C SER A 68 5.07 -6.43 9.78
N LEU A 69 6.03 -6.20 8.88
CA LEU A 69 7.42 -6.56 9.08
C LEU A 69 8.37 -5.53 8.46
N LEU A 70 9.48 -5.29 9.16
CA LEU A 70 10.63 -4.54 8.67
C LEU A 70 11.83 -5.49 8.72
N SER A 71 12.56 -5.64 7.61
CA SER A 71 13.74 -6.49 7.53
C SER A 71 14.90 -5.75 6.87
N SER A 72 16.14 -6.13 7.19
CA SER A 72 17.36 -5.53 6.63
C SER A 72 18.45 -6.58 6.47
N ASN A 73 19.32 -6.42 5.46
CA ASN A 73 20.58 -7.15 5.36
C ASN A 73 21.74 -6.55 6.20
N SER A 74 21.53 -5.40 6.84
CA SER A 74 22.52 -4.63 7.59
C SER A 74 22.01 -4.24 8.98
N GLU A 75 22.84 -4.47 10.00
CA GLU A 75 22.55 -4.09 11.39
C GLU A 75 22.68 -2.57 11.65
N ARG A 76 23.20 -1.81 10.68
CA ARG A 76 23.37 -0.35 10.79
C ARG A 76 22.04 0.40 10.68
N LEU A 77 21.01 -0.24 10.12
CA LEU A 77 19.67 0.33 10.02
C LEU A 77 18.89 0.13 11.33
N ASN A 78 18.76 1.21 12.10
CA ASN A 78 17.91 1.20 13.28
C ASN A 78 16.47 1.61 12.92
N PHE A 79 15.60 0.62 12.77
CA PHE A 79 14.20 0.86 12.38
C PHE A 79 13.38 1.64 13.38
N THR A 80 13.72 1.61 14.67
CA THR A 80 13.03 2.45 15.67
C THR A 80 13.28 3.94 15.40
N MET A 81 14.42 4.29 14.81
CA MET A 81 14.72 5.67 14.39
C MET A 81 14.13 6.00 13.02
N LEU A 82 14.29 5.09 12.04
CA LEU A 82 13.81 5.30 10.67
C LEU A 82 12.27 5.29 10.57
N PHE A 83 11.63 4.45 11.39
CA PHE A 83 10.17 4.27 11.43
C PHE A 83 9.67 4.18 12.87
N PRO A 84 9.48 5.32 13.55
CA PRO A 84 9.12 5.30 14.96
C PRO A 84 7.78 4.62 15.26
N ASN A 85 6.85 4.51 14.29
CA ASN A 85 5.54 3.86 14.46
C ASN A 85 4.88 3.40 13.14
N ILE A 86 5.59 2.70 12.24
CA ILE A 86 4.98 2.27 10.95
C ILE A 86 4.23 0.92 11.04
N LEU A 87 4.62 0.04 11.98
CA LEU A 87 4.00 -1.27 12.12
C LEU A 87 2.49 -1.15 12.42
N GLY A 88 1.69 -1.96 11.74
CA GLY A 88 0.23 -1.96 11.80
C GLY A 88 -0.45 -0.79 11.08
N LYS A 89 0.31 0.07 10.39
CA LYS A 89 -0.23 1.21 9.63
C LYS A 89 -0.12 1.00 8.12
N PRO A 90 -1.05 1.57 7.33
CA PRO A 90 -0.94 1.58 5.88
C PRO A 90 0.33 2.32 5.44
N LEU A 91 1.01 1.77 4.42
CA LEU A 91 2.22 2.41 3.88
C LEU A 91 1.86 3.67 3.09
N ASN A 92 2.37 4.81 3.56
CA ASN A 92 2.40 6.04 2.80
C ASN A 92 3.80 6.26 2.20
N ILE A 93 3.87 6.65 0.93
CA ILE A 93 5.13 6.89 0.23
C ILE A 93 6.00 7.94 0.93
N LYS A 94 5.40 8.94 1.58
CA LYS A 94 6.14 10.00 2.29
C LYS A 94 6.93 9.45 3.48
N ASP A 95 6.39 8.44 4.16
CA ASP A 95 7.07 7.80 5.29
C ASP A 95 8.28 7.00 4.78
N LEU A 96 8.13 6.33 3.63
CA LEU A 96 9.19 5.59 2.98
C LEU A 96 10.32 6.50 2.51
N ASP A 97 9.99 7.60 1.82
CA ASP A 97 10.96 8.59 1.33
C ASP A 97 11.76 9.20 2.49
N GLN A 98 11.09 9.58 3.59
CA GLN A 98 11.76 10.13 4.77
C GLN A 98 12.72 9.13 5.41
N ALA A 99 12.31 7.87 5.54
CA ALA A 99 13.16 6.82 6.09
C ALA A 99 14.38 6.54 5.19
N LEU A 100 14.17 6.48 3.87
CA LEU A 100 15.27 6.32 2.91
C LEU A 100 16.23 7.51 2.94
N ASP A 101 15.73 8.74 3.04
CA ASP A 101 16.54 9.94 3.16
C ASP A 101 17.39 9.93 4.44
N GLN A 102 16.82 9.51 5.57
CA GLN A 102 17.56 9.37 6.81
C GLN A 102 18.61 8.26 6.74
N ALA A 103 18.25 7.12 6.14
CA ALA A 103 19.15 5.99 5.99
C ALA A 103 20.35 6.31 5.09
N ASN A 104 20.10 6.97 3.95
CA ASN A 104 21.14 7.36 2.98
C ASN A 104 22.02 8.53 3.44
N LYS A 105 21.65 9.26 4.50
CA LYS A 105 22.52 10.27 5.13
C LYS A 105 23.62 9.66 6.00
N MET A 106 23.51 8.38 6.34
CA MET A 106 24.53 7.69 7.13
C MET A 106 25.79 7.47 6.29
N PRO A 107 26.99 7.85 6.77
CA PRO A 107 28.22 7.70 6.00
C PRO A 107 28.47 6.25 5.56
N GLY A 108 28.79 6.09 4.26
CA GLY A 108 29.08 4.79 3.66
C GLY A 108 27.85 3.90 3.45
N SER A 109 26.62 4.41 3.61
CA SER A 109 25.39 3.66 3.36
C SER A 109 24.74 4.08 2.04
N LYS A 110 24.23 3.10 1.30
CA LYS A 110 23.35 3.30 0.15
C LYS A 110 22.20 2.31 0.26
N VAL A 111 21.05 2.82 0.68
CA VAL A 111 19.91 2.03 1.13
C VAL A 111 18.77 2.11 0.12
N SER A 112 18.26 0.94 -0.27
CA SER A 112 17.01 0.76 -1.01
C SER A 112 16.01 -0.05 -0.19
N VAL A 113 14.76 -0.09 -0.65
CA VAL A 113 13.68 -0.82 0.01
C VAL A 113 12.77 -1.48 -1.02
N ASP A 114 12.42 -2.73 -0.76
CA ASP A 114 11.40 -3.47 -1.48
C ASP A 114 10.12 -3.56 -0.64
N VAL A 115 8.97 -3.35 -1.30
CA VAL A 115 7.64 -3.53 -0.69
C VAL A 115 7.12 -4.89 -1.09
N LEU A 116 7.15 -5.84 -0.15
CA LEU A 116 6.83 -7.24 -0.41
C LEU A 116 5.46 -7.61 0.17
N PRO A 117 4.55 -8.21 -0.62
CA PRO A 117 3.27 -8.67 -0.11
C PRO A 117 3.40 -9.95 0.72
N THR A 118 2.61 -10.06 1.78
CA THR A 118 2.55 -11.25 2.65
C THR A 118 1.21 -11.99 2.49
N LYS A 119 1.09 -13.18 3.11
CA LYS A 119 -0.05 -14.10 2.91
C LYS A 119 -1.43 -13.53 3.28
N ASN A 120 -1.51 -12.43 4.03
CA ASN A 120 -2.77 -11.84 4.50
C ASN A 120 -3.06 -10.45 3.89
N GLY A 121 -2.30 -10.04 2.86
CA GLY A 121 -2.41 -8.70 2.27
C GLY A 121 -1.78 -7.58 3.10
N GLU A 122 -1.06 -7.94 4.17
CA GLU A 122 -0.10 -7.07 4.84
C GLU A 122 1.20 -7.01 4.02
N ILE A 123 2.08 -6.08 4.37
CA ILE A 123 3.33 -5.82 3.64
C ILE A 123 4.55 -5.91 4.55
N GLU A 124 5.63 -6.43 4.00
CA GLU A 124 6.98 -6.34 4.53
C GLU A 124 7.73 -5.23 3.80
N LEU A 125 8.48 -4.41 4.54
CA LEU A 125 9.48 -3.51 3.96
C LEU A 125 10.86 -4.14 4.14
N SER A 126 11.48 -4.57 3.05
CA SER A 126 12.79 -5.21 3.06
C SER A 126 13.86 -4.24 2.59
N PHE A 127 14.74 -3.83 3.50
CA PHE A 127 15.80 -2.86 3.25
C PHE A 127 17.09 -3.56 2.85
N VAL A 128 17.76 -3.01 1.84
CA VAL A 128 19.09 -3.44 1.41
C VAL A 128 20.03 -2.26 1.53
N ASN A 129 21.09 -2.41 2.32
CA ASN A 129 22.17 -1.45 2.43
C ASN A 129 23.41 -1.96 1.67
N GLU A 130 23.85 -1.22 0.66
CA GLU A 130 25.15 -1.37 0.03
C GLU A 130 26.17 -0.57 0.84
N GLU A 131 26.93 -1.26 1.69
CA GLU A 131 27.95 -0.63 2.53
C GLU A 131 29.25 -0.44 1.77
N ASN A 132 29.68 0.81 1.62
CA ASN A 132 31.01 1.13 1.13
C ASN A 132 31.90 1.46 2.34
N LEU A 133 32.89 0.60 2.60
CA LEU A 133 33.96 0.90 3.54
C LEU A 133 34.76 2.05 2.95
N VAL A 134 34.58 3.24 3.51
CA VAL A 134 35.46 4.40 3.26
C VAL A 134 36.75 4.22 4.05
#